data_AF-A0A7X9HMB6-F1
#
_entry.id   AF-A0A7X9HMB6-F1
#
_cell.length_a   1.000
_cell.length_b   1.000
_cell.length_c   1.000
_cell.angle_alpha   90.00
_cell.angle_beta   90.00
_cell.angle_gamma   90.00
#
_symmetry.space_group_name_H-M   'P 1'
#
loop_
_entity.id
_entity.type
_entity.pdbx_description
1 polymer ?
#
loop_
_entity_poly.entity_id
_entity_poly.type
_entity_poly.pdbx_seq_one_letter_code
_entity_poly.pdbx_strand_id
1 'polypeptide(L)'
;MRADSAIRWILLEYGSHDLLRQAIWDRDQRVLVFPAVGRMQAGQNVDIQVVVEGSNVLFPLKARVVEVNERPEGKQRPRGVWLQIIPEDRERFALMCAFADRTWEPAARRSVPRYPAQYRAAFVLDGVEHPAETADVSVRGVFLRTAAPLLEPTRAIFIKLWSSRLRPAIELHGQVRWVDPVEGRRGMGVMCLGPEESLQRLRRLVESIRRRARG
;
A
#
# COMPACT_ATOMS: atom_id res chain seq x y z
N MET A 1 -11.64 30.12 15.87
CA MET A 1 -10.42 29.40 15.46
C MET A 1 -10.85 28.01 15.00
N ARG A 2 -11.02 27.81 13.68
CA ARG A 2 -11.37 26.49 13.14
C ARG A 2 -10.07 25.68 13.08
N ALA A 3 -10.08 24.47 13.64
CA ALA A 3 -8.98 23.53 13.46
C ALA A 3 -8.89 23.21 11.97
N ASP A 4 -7.92 23.81 11.27
CA ASP A 4 -7.66 23.49 9.87
C ASP A 4 -7.26 22.02 9.80
N SER A 5 -8.08 21.21 9.13
CA SER A 5 -7.79 19.80 8.91
C SER A 5 -6.63 19.72 7.91
N ALA A 6 -5.40 19.63 8.43
CA ALA A 6 -4.22 19.40 7.60
C ALA A 6 -4.46 18.17 6.71
N ILE A 7 -4.26 18.31 5.40
CA ILE A 7 -4.43 17.20 4.45
C ILE A 7 -3.47 16.07 4.83
N ARG A 8 -4.01 14.93 5.27
CA ARG A 8 -3.18 13.76 5.59
C ARG A 8 -2.98 12.82 4.40
N TRP A 9 -3.82 12.94 3.39
CA TRP A 9 -3.82 12.05 2.24
C TRP A 9 -4.17 12.79 0.95
N ILE A 10 -3.49 12.45 -0.14
CA ILE A 10 -3.77 12.94 -1.49
C ILE A 10 -3.72 11.83 -2.54
N LEU A 11 -4.55 11.98 -3.57
CA LEU A 11 -4.48 11.22 -4.81
C LEU A 11 -3.88 12.12 -5.89
N LEU A 12 -2.80 11.66 -6.51
CA LEU A 12 -2.14 12.30 -7.64
C LEU A 12 -2.45 11.47 -8.89
N GLU A 13 -3.39 11.98 -9.69
CA GLU A 13 -3.79 11.37 -10.95
C GLU A 13 -3.04 12.02 -12.11
N TYR A 14 -2.36 11.21 -12.92
CA TYR A 14 -1.63 11.66 -14.10
C TYR A 14 -2.28 11.08 -15.35
N GLY A 15 -2.66 11.93 -16.32
CA GLY A 15 -3.27 11.47 -17.57
C GLY A 15 -2.36 10.61 -18.46
N SER A 16 -1.05 10.59 -18.18
CA SER A 16 -0.09 9.78 -18.95
C SER A 16 1.19 9.51 -18.15
N HIS A 17 1.97 8.54 -18.63
CA HIS A 17 3.31 8.26 -18.14
C HIS A 17 4.24 9.47 -18.27
N ASP A 18 4.10 10.27 -19.33
CA ASP A 18 4.92 11.47 -19.54
C ASP A 18 4.62 12.56 -18.52
N LEU A 19 3.36 12.75 -18.16
CA LEU A 19 2.98 13.71 -17.10
C LEU A 19 3.52 13.27 -15.74
N LEU A 20 3.45 11.97 -15.43
CA LEU A 20 4.08 11.44 -14.21
C LEU A 20 5.60 11.67 -14.24
N ARG A 21 6.26 11.40 -15.37
CA ARG A 21 7.71 11.61 -15.54
C ARG A 21 8.11 13.07 -15.35
N GLN A 22 7.32 14.01 -15.85
CA GLN A 22 7.55 15.45 -15.67
C GLN A 22 7.36 15.92 -14.22
N ALA A 23 6.51 15.24 -13.45
CA ALA A 23 6.32 15.53 -12.04
C ALA A 23 7.46 15.01 -11.15
N ILE A 24 8.30 14.08 -11.65
CA ILE A 24 9.50 13.63 -10.96
C ILE A 24 10.59 14.68 -11.14
N TRP A 25 10.77 15.51 -10.12
CA TRP A 25 11.69 16.64 -10.13
C TRP A 25 13.14 16.20 -9.91
N ASP A 26 13.35 15.34 -8.90
CA ASP A 26 14.68 14.84 -8.56
C ASP A 26 14.57 13.38 -8.11
N ARG A 27 15.21 12.48 -8.85
CA ARG A 27 15.16 11.04 -8.57
C ARG A 27 16.05 10.63 -7.41
N ASP A 28 17.21 11.27 -7.31
CA ASP A 28 18.22 10.95 -6.29
C ASP A 28 17.72 11.41 -4.92
N GLN A 29 17.10 12.58 -4.88
CA GLN A 29 16.47 13.14 -3.68
C GLN A 29 15.04 12.66 -3.44
N ARG A 30 14.44 11.92 -4.41
CA ARG A 30 13.07 11.38 -4.39
C ARG A 30 12.00 12.46 -4.24
N VAL A 31 12.10 13.50 -5.06
CA VAL A 31 11.20 14.66 -5.03
C VAL A 31 10.21 14.58 -6.18
N LEU A 32 8.93 14.66 -5.82
CA LEU A 32 7.81 14.90 -6.72
C LEU A 32 7.34 16.35 -6.60
N VAL A 33 6.91 16.94 -7.72
CA VAL A 33 6.27 18.25 -7.75
C VAL A 33 4.84 18.11 -8.22
N PHE A 34 3.93 18.72 -7.48
CA PHE A 34 2.51 18.72 -7.81
C PHE A 34 1.92 20.14 -7.82
N PRO A 35 1.20 20.54 -8.87
CA PRO A 35 0.67 21.90 -9.02
C PRO A 35 -0.63 22.12 -8.23
N ALA A 36 -0.70 21.74 -6.96
CA ALA A 36 -1.82 22.10 -6.09
C ALA A 36 -1.33 22.76 -4.81
N VAL A 37 -1.77 24.00 -4.59
CA VAL A 37 -1.34 24.82 -3.46
C VAL A 37 -2.54 25.37 -2.72
N GLY A 38 -2.44 25.39 -1.39
CA GLY A 38 -3.39 26.08 -0.51
C GLY A 38 -3.89 25.28 0.68
N ARG A 39 -3.36 24.07 0.94
CA ARG A 39 -3.79 23.21 2.06
C ARG A 39 -2.67 22.36 2.68
N MET A 40 -1.43 22.65 2.34
CA MET A 40 -0.25 21.93 2.84
C MET A 40 0.77 22.92 3.36
N GLN A 41 1.53 22.49 4.37
CA GLN A 41 2.58 23.29 5.00
C GLN A 41 3.93 22.57 4.86
N ALA A 42 5.01 23.35 4.71
CA ALA A 42 6.35 22.79 4.78
C ALA A 42 6.56 22.03 6.09
N GLY A 43 7.20 20.86 6.01
CA GLY A 43 7.39 19.93 7.12
C GLY A 43 6.26 18.93 7.34
N GLN A 44 5.09 19.10 6.73
CA GLN A 44 3.95 18.20 6.88
C GLN A 44 4.21 16.82 6.26
N ASN A 45 3.84 15.76 6.95
CA ASN A 45 3.80 14.41 6.39
C ASN A 45 2.46 14.15 5.70
N VAL A 46 2.51 13.56 4.51
CA VAL A 46 1.33 13.24 3.70
C VAL A 46 1.44 11.82 3.14
N ASP A 47 0.33 11.10 3.18
CA ASP A 47 0.15 9.88 2.41
C ASP A 47 -0.27 10.25 0.99
N ILE A 48 0.37 9.63 0.00
CA ILE A 48 0.17 9.90 -1.42
C ILE A 48 -0.25 8.59 -2.09
N GLN A 49 -1.24 8.65 -2.96
CA GLN A 49 -1.47 7.62 -3.95
C GLN A 49 -1.19 8.20 -5.33
N VAL A 50 -0.27 7.59 -6.07
CA VAL A 50 0.01 7.98 -7.46
C VAL A 50 -0.64 6.96 -8.39
N VAL A 51 -1.41 7.45 -9.35
CA VAL A 51 -2.05 6.65 -10.41
C VAL A 51 -1.85 7.31 -11.77
N VAL A 52 -1.78 6.49 -12.82
CA VAL A 52 -1.77 6.95 -14.22
C VAL A 52 -3.09 6.52 -14.87
N GLU A 53 -3.75 7.43 -15.59
CA GLU A 53 -4.99 7.14 -16.29
C GLU A 53 -4.83 5.96 -17.25
N GLY A 54 -5.83 5.08 -17.30
CA GLY A 54 -5.78 3.83 -18.07
C GLY A 54 -4.86 2.75 -17.47
N SER A 55 -4.10 3.05 -16.43
CA SER A 55 -3.31 2.07 -15.68
C SER A 55 -4.11 1.46 -14.53
N ASN A 56 -3.81 0.20 -14.20
CA ASN A 56 -4.31 -0.47 -12.99
C ASN A 56 -3.26 -0.46 -11.85
N VAL A 57 -2.25 0.40 -11.97
CA VAL A 57 -1.14 0.50 -11.02
C VAL A 57 -1.37 1.67 -10.08
N LEU A 58 -1.13 1.41 -8.81
CA LEU A 58 -1.23 2.40 -7.74
C LEU A 58 0.04 2.33 -6.91
N PHE A 59 0.70 3.47 -6.74
CA PHE A 59 1.88 3.60 -5.88
C PHE A 59 1.49 4.35 -4.60
N PRO A 60 1.25 3.63 -3.49
CA PRO A 60 1.04 4.26 -2.19
C PRO A 60 2.40 4.69 -1.62
N LEU A 61 2.63 5.98 -1.47
CA LEU A 61 3.88 6.55 -0.97
C LEU A 61 3.59 7.41 0.25
N LYS A 62 4.56 7.54 1.16
CA LYS A 62 4.55 8.55 2.21
C LYS A 62 5.63 9.59 1.90
N ALA A 63 5.29 10.85 2.06
CA ALA A 63 6.18 11.95 1.75
C ALA A 63 6.14 13.04 2.81
N ARG A 64 7.20 13.84 2.84
CA ARG A 64 7.27 15.10 3.57
C ARG A 64 7.20 16.25 2.59
N VAL A 65 6.35 17.23 2.88
CA VAL A 65 6.33 18.50 2.15
C VAL A 65 7.63 19.24 2.47
N VAL A 66 8.51 19.42 1.50
CA VAL A 66 9.79 20.13 1.67
C VAL A 66 9.68 21.60 1.30
N GLU A 67 8.82 21.94 0.35
CA GLU A 67 8.59 23.30 -0.10
C GLU A 67 7.15 23.46 -0.59
N VAL A 68 6.57 24.64 -0.34
CA VAL A 68 5.28 25.05 -0.87
C VAL A 68 5.48 26.39 -1.54
N ASN A 69 5.25 26.45 -2.84
CA ASN A 69 5.34 27.70 -3.58
C ASN A 69 3.94 28.20 -3.96
N GLU A 70 3.43 29.20 -3.24
CA GLU A 70 2.10 29.77 -3.48
C GLU A 70 2.03 30.68 -4.71
N ARG A 71 3.16 31.26 -5.11
CA ARG A 71 3.24 32.20 -6.23
C ARG A 71 4.40 31.79 -7.15
N PRO A 72 4.19 31.69 -8.48
CA PRO A 72 5.26 31.28 -9.37
C PRO A 72 6.44 32.26 -9.31
N GLU A 73 7.65 31.74 -9.07
CA GLU A 73 8.91 32.50 -9.07
C GLU A 73 9.63 32.28 -10.41
N GLY A 74 8.97 32.68 -11.50
CA GLY A 74 9.45 32.46 -12.86
C GLY A 74 9.18 31.07 -13.41
N LYS A 75 9.71 30.78 -14.62
CA LYS A 75 9.39 29.54 -15.37
C LYS A 75 9.90 28.26 -14.70
N GLN A 76 10.97 28.35 -13.91
CA GLN A 76 11.61 27.20 -13.27
C GLN A 76 11.00 26.84 -11.92
N ARG A 77 10.21 27.74 -11.33
CA ARG A 77 9.56 27.56 -10.02
C ARG A 77 8.07 27.85 -10.15
N PRO A 78 7.31 26.96 -10.79
CA PRO A 78 5.87 27.12 -10.88
C PRO A 78 5.23 27.11 -9.48
N ARG A 79 3.98 27.56 -9.41
CA ARG A 79 3.17 27.34 -8.21
C ARG A 79 3.01 25.83 -7.99
N GLY A 80 3.34 25.34 -6.80
CA GLY A 80 3.27 23.90 -6.51
C GLY A 80 3.72 23.50 -5.11
N VAL A 81 3.75 22.19 -4.87
CA VAL A 81 4.24 21.56 -3.64
C VAL A 81 5.30 20.54 -4.00
N TRP A 82 6.42 20.58 -3.29
CA TRP A 82 7.54 19.64 -3.43
C TRP A 82 7.43 18.60 -2.33
N LEU A 83 7.32 17.34 -2.74
CA LEU A 83 7.05 16.20 -1.90
C LEU A 83 8.27 15.29 -1.94
N GLN A 84 9.02 15.22 -0.84
CA GLN A 84 10.13 14.30 -0.72
C GLN A 84 9.64 12.97 -0.15
N ILE A 85 9.79 11.90 -0.91
CA ILE A 85 9.42 10.55 -0.47
C ILE A 85 10.35 10.09 0.66
N ILE A 86 9.75 9.53 1.72
CA ILE A 86 10.50 9.05 2.87
C ILE A 86 11.43 7.88 2.48
N PRO A 87 12.54 7.67 3.20
CA PRO A 87 13.49 6.59 2.90
C PRO A 87 12.85 5.20 2.80
N GLU A 88 11.84 4.91 3.62
CA GLU A 88 11.14 3.63 3.69
C GLU A 88 10.35 3.28 2.43
N ASP A 89 9.99 4.28 1.61
CA ASP A 89 9.30 4.09 0.33
C ASP A 89 10.25 4.20 -0.89
N ARG A 90 11.58 4.21 -0.67
CA ARG A 90 12.60 4.34 -1.73
C ARG A 90 12.40 3.35 -2.89
N GLU A 91 12.20 2.07 -2.57
CA GLU A 91 12.03 1.03 -3.59
C GLU A 91 10.74 1.23 -4.40
N ARG A 92 9.66 1.64 -3.73
CA ARG A 92 8.38 1.90 -4.39
C ARG A 92 8.42 3.15 -5.25
N PHE A 93 9.16 4.18 -4.81
CA PHE A 93 9.44 5.35 -5.64
C PHE A 93 10.30 4.99 -6.85
N ALA A 94 11.32 4.14 -6.69
CA ALA A 94 12.14 3.67 -7.81
C ALA A 94 11.29 2.88 -8.84
N LEU A 95 10.38 2.01 -8.36
CA LEU A 95 9.42 1.32 -9.23
C LEU A 95 8.46 2.29 -9.94
N MET A 96 7.99 3.33 -9.26
CA MET A 96 7.17 4.38 -9.87
C MET A 96 7.95 5.14 -10.94
N CYS A 97 9.24 5.43 -10.72
CA CYS A 97 10.11 6.04 -11.73
C CYS A 97 10.29 5.14 -12.94
N ALA A 98 10.58 3.86 -12.73
CA ALA A 98 10.70 2.87 -13.81
C ALA A 98 9.39 2.68 -14.58
N PHE A 99 8.25 2.76 -13.88
CA PHE A 99 6.93 2.77 -14.49
C PHE A 99 6.73 4.02 -15.36
N ALA A 100 7.06 5.21 -14.85
CA ALA A 100 6.99 6.47 -15.60
C ALA A 100 7.86 6.45 -16.86
N ASP A 101 9.02 5.80 -16.82
CA ASP A 101 9.93 5.63 -17.96
C ASP A 101 9.55 4.47 -18.89
N ARG A 102 8.52 3.69 -18.54
CA ARG A 102 8.12 2.46 -19.24
C ARG A 102 9.24 1.41 -19.33
N THR A 103 10.20 1.45 -18.42
CA THR A 103 11.26 0.42 -18.29
C THR A 103 10.84 -0.70 -17.35
N TRP A 104 9.73 -0.53 -16.64
CA TRP A 104 9.07 -1.56 -15.86
C TRP A 104 7.58 -1.54 -16.15
N GLU A 105 7.04 -2.71 -16.47
CA GLU A 105 5.60 -2.94 -16.47
C GLU A 105 5.26 -3.87 -15.31
N PRO A 106 4.10 -3.67 -14.65
CA PRO A 106 3.63 -4.62 -13.67
C PRO A 106 3.48 -5.98 -14.35
N ALA A 107 4.09 -7.01 -13.78
CA ALA A 107 3.77 -8.38 -14.14
C ALA A 107 2.24 -8.53 -14.13
N ALA A 108 1.71 -9.21 -15.16
CA ALA A 108 0.28 -9.36 -15.39
C ALA A 108 -0.47 -9.56 -14.07
N ARG A 109 -1.60 -8.82 -13.95
CA ARG A 109 -2.49 -8.70 -12.79
C ARG A 109 -2.38 -9.87 -11.81
N ARG A 110 -2.50 -9.57 -10.52
CA ARG A 110 -2.84 -10.58 -9.49
C ARG A 110 -3.84 -11.57 -10.11
N SER A 111 -3.45 -12.85 -10.19
CA SER A 111 -4.26 -13.87 -10.86
C SER A 111 -5.64 -14.06 -10.23
N VAL A 112 -5.83 -13.51 -9.02
CA VAL A 112 -7.06 -13.55 -8.24
C VAL A 112 -7.34 -12.18 -7.60
N PRO A 113 -8.59 -11.70 -7.65
CA PRO A 113 -9.02 -10.49 -6.94
C PRO A 113 -8.76 -10.56 -5.44
N ARG A 114 -8.49 -9.40 -4.84
CA ARG A 114 -8.41 -9.18 -3.39
C ARG A 114 -9.57 -8.31 -2.94
N TYR A 115 -10.15 -8.63 -1.80
CA TYR A 115 -11.24 -7.87 -1.19
C TYR A 115 -10.74 -7.22 0.10
N PRO A 116 -10.95 -5.91 0.29
CA PRO A 116 -10.70 -5.27 1.57
C PRO A 116 -11.55 -5.94 2.65
N ALA A 117 -10.92 -6.43 3.70
CA ALA A 117 -11.64 -7.07 4.80
C ALA A 117 -10.77 -7.11 6.06
N GLN A 118 -11.36 -6.65 7.17
CA GLN A 118 -10.73 -6.65 8.49
C GLN A 118 -11.24 -7.84 9.31
N TYR A 119 -10.38 -8.83 9.45
CA TYR A 119 -10.59 -9.97 10.33
C TYR A 119 -9.44 -10.06 11.31
N ARG A 120 -9.76 -10.47 12.54
CA ARG A 120 -8.74 -10.85 13.51
C ARG A 120 -7.89 -11.98 12.92
N ALA A 121 -6.59 -11.83 13.03
CA ALA A 121 -5.63 -12.83 12.61
C ALA A 121 -4.51 -12.95 13.64
N ALA A 122 -3.70 -13.98 13.48
CA ALA A 122 -2.44 -14.11 14.16
C ALA A 122 -1.51 -14.94 13.27
N PHE A 123 -0.20 -14.74 13.42
CA PHE A 123 0.79 -15.63 12.82
C PHE A 123 1.63 -16.25 13.92
N VAL A 124 2.07 -17.50 13.70
CA VAL A 124 2.94 -18.21 14.63
C VAL A 124 4.37 -18.17 14.10
N LEU A 125 5.28 -17.69 14.93
CA LEU A 125 6.72 -17.69 14.69
C LEU A 125 7.39 -18.36 15.88
N ASP A 126 8.19 -19.40 15.62
CA ASP A 126 8.97 -20.11 16.64
C ASP A 126 8.12 -20.55 17.85
N GLY A 127 6.88 -21.00 17.58
CA GLY A 127 5.91 -21.44 18.58
C GLY A 127 5.13 -20.32 19.28
N VAL A 128 5.47 -19.05 19.03
CA VAL A 128 4.82 -17.87 19.64
C VAL A 128 3.78 -17.29 18.69
N GLU A 129 2.58 -17.02 19.21
CA GLU A 129 1.49 -16.39 18.46
C GLU A 129 1.60 -14.86 18.52
N HIS A 130 1.70 -14.22 17.36
CA HIS A 130 1.77 -12.78 17.21
C HIS A 130 0.45 -12.23 16.65
N PRO A 131 -0.17 -11.22 17.31
CA PRO A 131 -1.44 -10.67 16.87
C PRO A 131 -1.31 -9.91 15.55
N ALA A 132 -2.33 -10.04 14.71
CA ALA A 132 -2.44 -9.35 13.42
C ALA A 132 -3.90 -9.09 13.04
N GLU A 133 -4.10 -8.31 11.98
CA GLU A 133 -5.41 -8.13 11.34
C GLU A 133 -5.25 -8.18 9.83
N THR A 134 -6.23 -8.74 9.12
CA THR A 134 -6.20 -8.65 7.66
C THR A 134 -6.54 -7.23 7.21
N ALA A 135 -5.82 -6.69 6.23
CA ALA A 135 -6.30 -5.51 5.49
C ALA A 135 -7.05 -5.91 4.21
N ASP A 136 -6.57 -6.96 3.55
CA ASP A 136 -7.21 -7.57 2.40
C ASP A 136 -7.05 -9.10 2.41
N VAL A 137 -7.97 -9.77 1.71
CA VAL A 137 -8.02 -11.22 1.58
C VAL A 137 -8.32 -11.60 0.13
N SER A 138 -7.67 -12.66 -0.36
CA SER A 138 -7.97 -13.36 -1.61
C SER A 138 -8.02 -14.87 -1.37
N VAL A 139 -8.44 -15.61 -2.38
CA VAL A 139 -8.49 -17.08 -2.32
C VAL A 139 -7.12 -17.76 -2.14
N ARG A 140 -6.00 -17.02 -2.34
CA ARG A 140 -4.63 -17.54 -2.23
C ARG A 140 -3.69 -16.68 -1.38
N GLY A 141 -4.19 -15.67 -0.68
CA GLY A 141 -3.31 -14.78 0.06
C GLY A 141 -4.04 -13.74 0.89
N VAL A 142 -3.34 -13.24 1.89
CA VAL A 142 -3.81 -12.20 2.82
C VAL A 142 -2.75 -11.11 2.91
N PHE A 143 -3.17 -9.90 3.28
CA PHE A 143 -2.24 -8.90 3.82
C PHE A 143 -2.48 -8.76 5.33
N LEU A 144 -1.46 -9.04 6.13
CA LEU A 144 -1.52 -8.97 7.59
C LEU A 144 -0.90 -7.67 8.09
N ARG A 145 -1.71 -6.82 8.71
CA ARG A 145 -1.24 -5.69 9.53
C ARG A 145 -0.87 -6.20 10.91
N THR A 146 0.26 -5.75 11.43
CA THR A 146 0.74 -6.16 12.75
C THR A 146 1.70 -5.11 13.33
N ALA A 147 1.80 -5.08 14.66
CA ALA A 147 2.86 -4.36 15.38
C ALA A 147 4.07 -5.26 15.68
N ALA A 148 3.94 -6.59 15.53
CA ALA A 148 5.03 -7.54 15.73
C ALA A 148 6.13 -7.36 14.65
N PRO A 149 7.36 -7.86 14.87
CA PRO A 149 8.43 -7.78 13.86
C PRO A 149 7.98 -8.26 12.47
N LEU A 150 8.35 -7.51 11.43
CA LEU A 150 8.10 -7.94 10.05
C LEU A 150 9.07 -9.06 9.71
N LEU A 151 8.56 -10.06 9.01
CA LEU A 151 9.33 -11.24 8.66
C LEU A 151 9.90 -11.10 7.27
N GLU A 152 11.09 -11.61 7.06
CA GLU A 152 11.74 -11.56 5.75
C GLU A 152 10.89 -12.23 4.65
N PRO A 153 10.90 -11.70 3.41
CA PRO A 153 10.31 -12.38 2.27
C PRO A 153 10.80 -13.82 2.17
N THR A 154 9.94 -14.71 1.68
CA THR A 154 10.10 -16.16 1.58
C THR A 154 9.97 -16.95 2.90
N ARG A 155 9.96 -16.30 4.07
CA ARG A 155 9.76 -16.97 5.37
C ARG A 155 8.41 -17.69 5.41
N ALA A 156 8.44 -18.95 5.85
CA ALA A 156 7.25 -19.74 6.11
C ALA A 156 6.68 -19.45 7.50
N ILE A 157 5.36 -19.37 7.61
CA ILE A 157 4.61 -19.11 8.85
C ILE A 157 3.32 -19.92 8.91
N PHE A 158 2.77 -20.08 10.10
CA PHE A 158 1.38 -20.51 10.26
C PHE A 158 0.51 -19.29 10.54
N ILE A 159 -0.68 -19.23 9.95
CA ILE A 159 -1.64 -18.15 10.12
C ILE A 159 -2.92 -18.73 10.71
N LYS A 160 -3.46 -18.07 11.73
CA LYS A 160 -4.81 -18.29 12.22
C LYS A 160 -5.67 -17.10 11.83
N LEU A 161 -6.79 -17.35 11.14
CA LEU A 161 -7.71 -16.33 10.67
C LEU A 161 -9.12 -16.56 11.25
N TRP A 162 -9.66 -15.60 11.99
CA TRP A 162 -10.99 -15.71 12.59
C TRP A 162 -12.01 -14.88 11.82
N SER A 163 -12.90 -15.55 11.08
CA SER A 163 -13.99 -14.88 10.36
C SER A 163 -15.07 -14.31 11.30
N SER A 164 -15.18 -14.84 12.52
CA SER A 164 -16.06 -14.35 13.59
C SER A 164 -15.60 -14.91 14.95
N ARG A 165 -16.11 -14.35 16.05
CA ARG A 165 -15.80 -14.83 17.42
C ARG A 165 -16.31 -16.25 17.71
N LEU A 166 -17.35 -16.69 17.00
CA LEU A 166 -18.04 -17.97 17.25
C LEU A 166 -17.52 -19.12 16.39
N ARG A 167 -16.64 -18.85 15.43
CA ARG A 167 -16.14 -19.87 14.50
C ARG A 167 -14.69 -20.21 14.81
N PRO A 168 -14.28 -21.49 14.65
CA PRO A 168 -12.88 -21.85 14.77
C PRO A 168 -12.04 -21.11 13.73
N ALA A 169 -10.77 -20.87 14.05
CA ALA A 169 -9.83 -20.26 13.12
C ALA A 169 -9.73 -21.06 11.82
N ILE A 170 -9.49 -20.38 10.71
CA ILE A 170 -8.96 -20.99 9.50
C ILE A 170 -7.45 -21.02 9.69
N GLU A 171 -6.89 -22.22 9.79
CA GLU A 171 -5.45 -22.43 10.01
C GLU A 171 -4.78 -22.67 8.67
N LEU A 172 -3.87 -21.77 8.29
CA LEU A 172 -3.24 -21.74 6.98
C LEU A 172 -1.73 -21.85 7.16
N HIS A 173 -1.05 -22.55 6.25
CA HIS A 173 0.37 -22.33 6.08
C HIS A 173 0.54 -21.07 5.22
N GLY A 174 1.61 -20.33 5.42
CA GLY A 174 1.84 -19.07 4.75
C GLY A 174 3.28 -18.96 4.31
N GLN A 175 3.51 -18.31 3.17
CA GLN A 175 4.82 -17.82 2.80
C GLN A 175 4.77 -16.30 2.64
N VAL A 176 5.61 -15.58 3.37
CA VAL A 176 5.74 -14.13 3.22
C VAL A 176 6.26 -13.83 1.82
N ARG A 177 5.57 -12.97 1.09
CA ARG A 177 5.93 -12.59 -0.29
C ARG A 177 6.57 -11.21 -0.37
N TRP A 178 6.17 -10.30 0.51
CA TRP A 178 6.70 -8.95 0.62
C TRP A 178 6.28 -8.35 1.96
N VAL A 179 6.98 -7.30 2.39
CA VAL A 179 6.68 -6.56 3.62
C VAL A 179 6.44 -5.09 3.31
N ASP A 180 5.71 -4.43 4.20
CA ASP A 180 5.50 -3.01 4.19
C ASP A 180 5.94 -2.45 5.54
N PRO A 181 7.09 -1.75 5.64
CA PRO A 181 7.59 -1.21 6.90
C PRO A 181 6.92 0.11 7.29
N VAL A 182 6.21 0.77 6.38
CA VAL A 182 5.74 2.15 6.57
C VAL A 182 4.63 2.23 7.61
N GLU A 183 4.81 3.08 8.62
CA GLU A 183 3.81 3.33 9.66
C GLU A 183 2.44 3.73 9.06
N GLY A 184 1.36 3.13 9.55
CA GLY A 184 0.00 3.26 9.01
C GLY A 184 -0.36 2.23 7.94
N ARG A 185 0.65 1.69 7.24
CA ARG A 185 0.54 0.63 6.22
C ARG A 185 1.29 -0.64 6.61
N ARG A 186 1.89 -0.63 7.80
CA ARG A 186 2.83 -1.65 8.27
C ARG A 186 2.21 -3.04 8.26
N GLY A 187 2.85 -3.98 7.59
CA GLY A 187 2.35 -5.34 7.49
C GLY A 187 3.12 -6.22 6.51
N MET A 188 2.55 -7.37 6.19
CA MET A 188 3.16 -8.34 5.28
C MET A 188 2.12 -8.97 4.36
N GLY A 189 2.48 -9.08 3.07
CA GLY A 189 1.72 -9.84 2.10
C GLY A 189 2.08 -11.31 2.20
N VAL A 190 1.12 -12.17 2.52
CA VAL A 190 1.34 -13.61 2.68
C VAL A 190 0.59 -14.39 1.61
N MET A 191 1.28 -15.33 0.97
CA MET A 191 0.66 -16.35 0.12
C MET A 191 0.20 -17.50 1.01
N CYS A 192 -1.09 -17.81 0.95
CA CYS A 192 -1.66 -18.91 1.72
C CYS A 192 -1.43 -20.24 1.01
N LEU A 193 -0.91 -21.19 1.78
CA LEU A 193 -0.59 -22.57 1.45
C LEU A 193 -1.22 -23.48 2.54
N GLY A 194 -1.00 -24.79 2.42
CA GLY A 194 -1.38 -25.75 3.46
C GLY A 194 -2.57 -26.63 3.07
N PRO A 195 -3.24 -27.25 4.06
CA PRO A 195 -4.24 -28.27 3.80
C PRO A 195 -5.39 -27.76 2.92
N GLU A 196 -5.83 -28.58 1.97
CA GLU A 196 -6.87 -28.20 1.01
C GLU A 196 -8.19 -27.82 1.72
N GLU A 197 -8.50 -28.45 2.86
CA GLU A 197 -9.68 -28.08 3.67
C GLU A 197 -9.62 -26.62 4.16
N SER A 198 -8.48 -26.20 4.70
CA SER A 198 -8.28 -24.81 5.15
C SER A 198 -8.36 -23.82 3.98
N LEU A 199 -7.79 -24.18 2.83
CA LEU A 199 -7.89 -23.38 1.61
C LEU A 199 -9.33 -23.29 1.11
N GLN A 200 -10.12 -24.37 1.19
CA GLN A 200 -11.54 -24.34 0.87
C GLN A 200 -12.33 -23.42 1.83
N ARG A 201 -12.02 -23.44 3.13
CA ARG A 201 -12.62 -22.52 4.11
C ARG A 201 -12.28 -21.06 3.79
N LEU A 202 -11.03 -20.78 3.40
CA LEU A 202 -10.62 -19.45 2.92
C LEU A 202 -11.38 -19.04 1.66
N ARG A 203 -11.54 -19.93 0.67
CA ARG A 203 -12.32 -19.67 -0.55
C ARG A 203 -13.78 -19.33 -0.23
N ARG A 204 -14.42 -20.09 0.68
CA ARG A 204 -15.80 -19.81 1.13
C ARG A 204 -15.93 -18.46 1.83
N LEU A 205 -14.93 -18.09 2.64
CA LEU A 205 -14.87 -16.77 3.27
C LEU A 205 -14.80 -15.66 2.21
N VAL A 206 -13.91 -15.81 1.23
CA VAL A 206 -13.74 -14.83 0.14
C VAL A 206 -15.01 -14.69 -0.69
N GLU A 207 -15.68 -15.79 -1.04
CA GLU A 207 -16.94 -15.74 -1.78
C GLU A 207 -18.07 -15.09 -0.96
N SER A 208 -18.09 -15.27 0.36
CA SER A 208 -19.00 -14.54 1.25
C SER A 208 -18.73 -13.03 1.28
N ILE A 209 -17.46 -12.60 1.24
CA ILE A 209 -17.11 -11.17 1.14
C ILE A 209 -17.55 -10.62 -0.22
N ARG A 210 -17.24 -11.34 -1.30
CA ARG A 210 -17.61 -10.96 -2.66
C ARG A 210 -19.12 -10.75 -2.83
N ARG A 211 -19.94 -11.67 -2.29
CA ARG A 211 -21.41 -11.54 -2.35
C ARG A 211 -21.90 -10.29 -1.63
N ARG A 212 -21.35 -9.98 -0.45
CA ARG A 212 -21.67 -8.76 0.31
C ARG A 212 -21.21 -7.47 -0.34
N ALA A 213 -20.17 -7.51 -1.18
CA ALA A 213 -19.69 -6.34 -1.90
C ALA A 213 -20.51 -6.02 -3.16
N ARG A 214 -21.42 -6.91 -3.57
CA ARG A 214 -22.25 -6.79 -4.79
C ARG A 214 -23.72 -6.48 -4.52
N GLY A 215 -24.19 -6.68 -3.29
CA GLY A 215 -25.54 -6.35 -2.85
C GLY A 215 -25.50 -5.16 -1.92
#